data_AF-A0A938HPU4-F1
#
_entry.id   AF-A0A938HPU4-F1
#
_cell.length_a   1.000
_cell.length_b   1.000
_cell.length_c   1.000
_cell.angle_alpha   90.00
_cell.angle_beta   90.00
_cell.angle_gamma   90.00
#
_symmetry.space_group_name_H-M   'P 1'
#
loop_
_entity.id
_entity.type
_entity.pdbx_description
1 polymer ?
#
loop_
_entity_poly.entity_id
_entity_poly.type
_entity_poly.pdbx_seq_one_letter_code
_entity_poly.pdbx_strand_id
1 'polypeptide(L)'
;MHEYHVECFTPAEEAVLLRFFTNVDRPVFALVNLPEVVKGALFARYSRTHRSLRRLFLDEFFERDRVDMAAAAYTAERDPWVRQAQAERLYDRVFTQFGDDSVAQLGGAHVACEQASNLLTKVLERGRLAAYLEQSTRYVFYDQKLGGRYRYFVPPEIGESSLAGEYREVMDGLFEV
;
A
#
# COMPACT_ATOMS: atom_id res chain seq x y z
N MET A 1 -26.39 14.15 13.20
CA MET A 1 -25.58 12.94 13.00
C MET A 1 -26.53 11.90 12.41
N HIS A 2 -26.25 11.35 11.22
CA HIS A 2 -27.15 10.38 10.60
C HIS A 2 -27.05 9.05 11.33
N GLU A 3 -28.19 8.50 11.73
CA GLU A 3 -28.31 7.19 12.37
C GLU A 3 -28.20 6.11 11.27
N TYR A 4 -27.20 5.24 11.37
CA TYR A 4 -27.02 4.11 10.46
C TYR A 4 -27.16 2.81 11.25
N HIS A 5 -27.67 1.78 10.57
CA HIS A 5 -27.77 0.46 11.16
C HIS A 5 -26.38 -0.12 11.39
N VAL A 6 -26.04 -0.43 12.64
CA VAL A 6 -24.86 -1.19 13.01
C VAL A 6 -25.25 -2.66 13.04
N GLU A 7 -24.69 -3.43 12.12
CA GLU A 7 -24.87 -4.88 12.11
C GLU A 7 -24.22 -5.47 13.38
N CYS A 8 -24.96 -6.32 14.09
CA CYS A 8 -24.45 -6.99 15.28
C CYS A 8 -23.63 -8.21 14.87
N PHE A 9 -22.38 -8.27 15.34
CA PHE A 9 -21.50 -9.42 15.20
C PHE A 9 -21.29 -10.08 16.56
N THR A 10 -21.12 -11.39 16.58
CA THR A 10 -20.73 -12.12 17.78
C THR A 10 -19.28 -11.80 18.16
N PRO A 11 -18.86 -11.97 19.43
CA PRO A 11 -17.48 -11.74 19.82
C PRO A 11 -16.45 -12.53 19.01
N ALA A 12 -16.82 -13.72 18.51
CA ALA A 12 -15.95 -14.54 17.66
C ALA A 12 -15.82 -13.96 16.24
N GLU A 13 -16.92 -13.51 15.64
CA GLU A 13 -16.93 -12.85 14.34
C GLU A 13 -16.17 -11.52 14.39
N GLU A 14 -16.36 -10.72 15.44
CA GLU A 14 -15.62 -9.47 15.63
C GLU A 14 -14.12 -9.71 15.69
N ALA A 15 -13.67 -10.73 16.45
CA ALA A 15 -12.26 -11.08 16.57
C ALA A 15 -11.62 -11.52 15.23
N VAL A 16 -12.42 -12.03 14.29
CA VAL A 16 -11.98 -12.36 12.93
C VAL A 16 -11.94 -11.10 12.08
N LEU A 17 -13.02 -10.34 12.07
CA LEU A 17 -13.15 -9.14 11.24
C LEU A 17 -12.08 -8.09 11.57
N LEU A 18 -11.76 -7.88 12.85
CA LEU A 18 -10.75 -6.91 13.28
C LEU A 18 -9.33 -7.21 12.77
N ARG A 19 -9.08 -8.40 12.20
CA ARG A 19 -7.79 -8.74 11.56
C ARG A 19 -7.69 -8.18 10.15
N PHE A 20 -8.82 -8.05 9.47
CA PHE A 20 -8.91 -7.74 8.03
C PHE A 20 -9.63 -6.42 7.74
N PHE A 21 -10.30 -5.85 8.72
CA PHE A 21 -11.05 -4.61 8.63
C PHE A 21 -10.58 -3.66 9.72
N THR A 22 -10.37 -2.39 9.38
CA THR A 22 -9.91 -1.39 10.36
C THR A 22 -10.92 -1.11 11.48
N ASN A 23 -12.18 -1.52 11.34
CA ASN A 23 -13.24 -1.51 12.36
C ASN A 23 -14.41 -2.42 11.96
N VAL A 24 -15.33 -2.71 12.89
CA VAL A 24 -16.51 -3.60 12.67
C VAL A 24 -17.85 -2.90 12.80
N ASP A 25 -17.88 -1.78 13.50
CA ASP A 25 -19.07 -1.08 13.99
C ASP A 25 -19.34 0.24 13.24
N ARG A 26 -18.43 0.69 12.37
CA ARG A 26 -18.56 1.93 11.61
C ARG A 26 -18.81 1.64 10.12
N PRO A 27 -19.46 2.57 9.40
CA PRO A 27 -19.87 2.36 8.01
C PRO A 27 -18.72 2.57 7.03
N VAL A 28 -17.59 3.17 7.45
CA VAL A 28 -16.38 3.37 6.65
C VAL A 28 -15.22 2.61 7.27
N PHE A 29 -14.52 1.83 6.44
CA PHE A 29 -13.45 0.95 6.86
C PHE A 29 -12.54 0.62 5.67
N ALA A 30 -11.30 0.20 5.96
CA ALA A 30 -10.37 -0.28 4.95
C ALA A 30 -10.17 -1.79 5.11
N LEU A 31 -10.04 -2.49 3.99
CA LEU A 31 -9.55 -3.86 3.98
C LEU A 31 -8.03 -3.82 4.20
N VAL A 32 -7.59 -4.34 5.33
CA VAL A 32 -6.18 -4.47 5.71
C VAL A 32 -5.82 -5.95 5.77
N ASN A 33 -4.55 -6.29 5.61
CA ASN A 33 -4.06 -7.67 5.78
C ASN A 33 -4.79 -8.73 4.93
N LEU A 34 -5.56 -8.31 3.92
CA LEU A 34 -6.27 -9.16 2.99
C LEU A 34 -5.55 -9.13 1.65
N PRO A 35 -5.28 -10.26 1.01
CA PRO A 35 -4.68 -10.27 -0.32
C PRO A 35 -5.55 -9.51 -1.34
N GLU A 36 -4.91 -8.75 -2.24
CA GLU A 36 -5.60 -7.93 -3.26
C GLU A 36 -6.59 -8.74 -4.12
N VAL A 37 -6.25 -9.98 -4.47
CA VAL A 37 -7.13 -10.91 -5.21
C VAL A 37 -8.42 -11.17 -4.44
N VAL A 38 -8.31 -11.31 -3.12
CA VAL A 38 -9.48 -11.53 -2.27
C VAL A 38 -10.26 -10.24 -2.07
N LYS A 39 -9.60 -9.08 -1.96
CA LYS A 39 -10.30 -7.79 -1.99
C LYS A 39 -11.09 -7.66 -3.29
N GLY A 40 -10.45 -7.95 -4.42
CA GLY A 40 -11.05 -7.96 -5.75
C GLY A 40 -12.25 -8.89 -5.87
N ALA A 41 -12.09 -10.15 -5.48
CA ALA A 41 -13.16 -11.14 -5.45
C ALA A 41 -14.31 -10.73 -4.53
N LEU A 42 -13.98 -10.26 -3.33
CA LEU A 42 -14.92 -9.80 -2.33
C LEU A 42 -15.73 -8.63 -2.87
N PHE A 43 -15.09 -7.64 -3.51
CA PHE A 43 -15.78 -6.52 -4.16
C PHE A 43 -16.61 -6.95 -5.38
N ALA A 44 -16.12 -7.89 -6.19
CA ALA A 44 -16.86 -8.45 -7.31
C ALA A 44 -18.13 -9.20 -6.85
N ARG A 45 -18.07 -9.92 -5.73
CA ARG A 45 -19.23 -10.56 -5.11
C ARG A 45 -20.16 -9.54 -4.47
N TYR A 46 -19.58 -8.57 -3.77
CA TYR A 46 -20.31 -7.52 -3.08
C TYR A 46 -21.19 -6.70 -4.01
N SER A 47 -20.72 -6.42 -5.24
CA SER A 47 -21.50 -5.69 -6.24
C SER A 47 -22.79 -6.40 -6.69
N ARG A 48 -22.97 -7.68 -6.34
CA ARG A 48 -24.09 -8.54 -6.78
C ARG A 48 -24.92 -9.13 -5.63
N THR A 49 -24.80 -8.62 -4.41
CA THR A 49 -25.52 -9.13 -3.21
C THR A 49 -26.10 -7.99 -2.35
N HIS A 50 -27.08 -8.30 -1.49
CA HIS A 50 -27.69 -7.37 -0.54
C HIS A 50 -27.06 -7.41 0.87
N ARG A 51 -26.04 -8.27 1.07
CA ARG A 51 -25.33 -8.43 2.35
C ARG A 51 -24.31 -7.31 2.55
N SER A 52 -23.98 -6.99 3.81
CA SER A 52 -22.85 -6.11 4.11
C SER A 52 -21.52 -6.77 3.69
N LEU A 53 -20.47 -5.98 3.42
CA LEU A 53 -19.16 -6.52 3.02
C LEU A 53 -18.56 -7.44 4.09
N ARG A 54 -18.79 -7.12 5.38
CA ARG A 54 -18.31 -7.91 6.52
C ARG A 54 -19.06 -9.22 6.68
N ARG A 55 -20.39 -9.19 6.54
CA ARG A 55 -21.23 -10.39 6.52
C ARG A 55 -20.91 -11.29 5.34
N LEU A 56 -20.75 -10.70 4.16
CA LEU A 56 -20.31 -11.40 2.96
C LEU A 56 -18.94 -12.05 3.18
N PHE A 57 -17.98 -11.32 3.75
CA PHE A 57 -16.67 -11.84 4.08
C PHE A 57 -16.76 -13.02 5.05
N LEU A 58 -17.53 -12.90 6.13
CA LEU A 58 -17.71 -13.99 7.09
C LEU A 58 -18.36 -15.21 6.42
N ASP A 59 -19.52 -15.05 5.81
CA ASP A 59 -20.32 -16.16 5.29
C ASP A 59 -19.67 -16.86 4.08
N GLU A 60 -19.05 -16.11 3.17
CA GLU A 60 -18.58 -16.61 1.87
C GLU A 60 -17.06 -16.73 1.76
N PHE A 61 -16.28 -15.93 2.50
CA PHE A 61 -14.83 -15.91 2.39
C PHE A 61 -14.11 -16.48 3.61
N PHE A 62 -14.78 -16.53 4.77
CA PHE A 62 -14.23 -17.07 6.01
C PHE A 62 -14.86 -18.41 6.42
N GLU A 63 -16.18 -18.58 6.27
CA GLU A 63 -16.92 -19.78 6.72
C GLU A 63 -17.05 -20.88 5.65
N ARG A 64 -17.32 -20.53 4.39
CA ARG A 64 -17.71 -21.51 3.35
C ARG A 64 -16.58 -22.32 2.76
N ASP A 65 -15.35 -21.90 2.93
CA ASP A 65 -14.18 -22.59 2.44
C ASP A 65 -13.15 -22.59 3.55
N ARG A 66 -12.42 -23.69 3.71
CA ARG A 66 -11.09 -23.68 4.33
C ARG A 66 -10.14 -22.84 3.47
N VAL A 67 -10.41 -21.56 3.34
CA VAL A 67 -9.44 -20.62 2.87
C VAL A 67 -8.55 -20.41 4.09
N ASP A 68 -7.41 -21.09 4.09
CA ASP A 68 -6.28 -20.85 4.98
C ASP A 68 -5.72 -19.42 4.79
N MET A 69 -6.57 -18.38 4.71
CA MET A 69 -6.20 -16.97 4.56
C MET A 69 -5.71 -16.40 5.87
N ALA A 70 -6.35 -16.79 6.97
CA ALA A 70 -5.89 -16.47 8.32
C ALA A 70 -4.61 -17.24 8.65
N ALA A 71 -4.47 -18.48 8.16
CA ALA A 71 -3.24 -19.23 8.29
C ALA A 71 -2.13 -18.62 7.40
N ALA A 72 -2.37 -18.19 6.16
CA ALA A 72 -1.33 -17.60 5.30
C ALA A 72 -0.83 -16.22 5.76
N ALA A 73 -1.68 -15.42 6.42
CA ALA A 73 -1.26 -14.18 7.05
C ALA A 73 -0.50 -14.41 8.38
N TYR A 74 -0.83 -15.48 9.13
CA TYR A 74 -0.18 -15.82 10.41
C TYR A 74 1.02 -16.77 10.29
N THR A 75 1.08 -17.60 9.25
CA THR A 75 2.20 -18.49 8.86
C THR A 75 3.08 -17.83 7.79
N ALA A 76 3.12 -16.50 7.78
CA ALA A 76 3.96 -15.74 6.88
C ALA A 76 5.47 -16.09 7.00
N GLU A 77 5.85 -16.85 8.02
CA GLU A 77 7.22 -17.26 8.32
C GLU A 77 7.64 -18.67 7.85
N ARG A 78 6.76 -19.55 7.32
CA ARG A 78 7.14 -20.99 7.23
C ARG A 78 7.23 -21.76 5.91
N ASP A 79 6.63 -21.38 4.78
CA ASP A 79 6.98 -22.07 3.51
C ASP A 79 6.52 -21.32 2.24
N PRO A 80 7.43 -20.96 1.31
CA PRO A 80 7.08 -20.31 0.04
C PRO A 80 6.24 -21.16 -0.93
N TRP A 81 6.36 -22.50 -0.90
CA TRP A 81 5.67 -23.37 -1.87
C TRP A 81 4.19 -23.57 -1.55
N VAL A 82 3.81 -23.55 -0.27
CA VAL A 82 2.41 -23.64 0.17
C VAL A 82 1.63 -22.36 -0.19
N ARG A 83 2.31 -21.20 -0.14
CA ARG A 83 1.74 -19.90 -0.54
C ARG A 83 1.26 -19.89 -1.98
N GLN A 84 2.04 -20.48 -2.89
CA GLN A 84 1.77 -20.40 -4.31
C GLN A 84 0.59 -21.30 -4.72
N ALA A 85 0.56 -22.55 -4.27
CA ALA A 85 -0.53 -23.48 -4.61
C ALA A 85 -1.89 -23.05 -4.03
N GLN A 86 -1.90 -22.38 -2.87
CA GLN A 86 -3.14 -21.82 -2.28
C GLN A 86 -3.57 -20.53 -2.97
N ALA A 87 -2.61 -19.64 -3.29
CA ALA A 87 -2.89 -18.42 -4.05
C ALA A 87 -3.38 -18.73 -5.47
N GLU A 88 -2.81 -19.72 -6.15
CA GLU A 88 -3.21 -20.17 -7.48
C GLU A 88 -4.63 -20.77 -7.48
N ARG A 89 -4.99 -21.59 -6.48
CA ARG A 89 -6.37 -22.12 -6.37
C ARG A 89 -7.40 -21.04 -6.05
N LEU A 90 -7.00 -20.03 -5.27
CA LEU A 90 -7.83 -18.87 -4.96
C LEU A 90 -7.97 -17.97 -6.19
N TYR A 91 -6.88 -17.74 -6.91
CA TYR A 91 -6.83 -16.99 -8.15
C TYR A 91 -7.67 -17.66 -9.24
N ASP A 92 -7.46 -18.96 -9.50
CA ASP A 92 -8.23 -19.74 -10.47
C ASP A 92 -9.72 -19.74 -10.12
N ARG A 93 -10.10 -19.87 -8.84
CA ARG A 93 -11.52 -19.86 -8.47
C ARG A 93 -12.14 -18.47 -8.65
N VAL A 94 -11.44 -17.42 -8.24
CA VAL A 94 -11.91 -16.03 -8.35
C VAL A 94 -12.03 -15.61 -9.82
N PHE A 95 -11.01 -15.90 -10.62
CA PHE A 95 -10.95 -15.53 -12.03
C PHE A 95 -11.94 -16.36 -12.88
N THR A 96 -12.02 -17.68 -12.64
CA THR A 96 -12.92 -18.57 -13.40
C THR A 96 -14.39 -18.35 -13.06
N GLN A 97 -14.73 -17.99 -11.81
CA GLN A 97 -16.14 -17.83 -11.41
C GLN A 97 -16.68 -16.41 -11.56
N PHE A 98 -15.83 -15.37 -11.53
CA PHE A 98 -16.31 -13.97 -11.43
C PHE A 98 -15.91 -13.05 -12.57
N GLY A 99 -14.99 -13.47 -13.46
CA GLY A 99 -14.86 -12.97 -14.85
C GLY A 99 -14.94 -11.45 -15.05
N ASP A 100 -14.21 -10.67 -14.26
CA ASP A 100 -14.30 -9.21 -14.30
C ASP A 100 -12.91 -8.57 -14.38
N ASP A 101 -12.58 -7.99 -15.53
CA ASP A 101 -11.33 -7.25 -15.77
C ASP A 101 -11.19 -6.02 -14.85
N SER A 102 -12.28 -5.54 -14.23
CA SER A 102 -12.23 -4.43 -13.25
C SER A 102 -11.58 -4.81 -11.92
N VAL A 103 -11.50 -6.10 -11.57
CA VAL A 103 -10.81 -6.60 -10.38
C VAL A 103 -9.32 -6.30 -10.42
N ALA A 104 -8.72 -6.30 -11.62
CA ALA A 104 -7.30 -6.01 -11.81
C ALA A 104 -6.93 -4.53 -11.55
N GLN A 105 -7.91 -3.61 -11.50
CA GLN A 105 -7.68 -2.17 -11.24
C GLN A 105 -7.80 -1.78 -9.75
N LEU A 106 -8.26 -2.68 -8.89
CA LEU A 106 -8.61 -2.37 -7.49
C LEU A 106 -7.42 -2.36 -6.51
N GLY A 107 -6.19 -2.62 -6.97
CA GLY A 107 -4.98 -2.53 -6.15
C GLY A 107 -4.13 -1.32 -6.51
N GLY A 108 -4.21 -0.23 -5.73
CA GLY A 108 -3.36 0.96 -5.87
C GLY A 108 -2.58 1.27 -4.59
N ALA A 109 -1.28 1.56 -4.71
CA ALA A 109 -0.41 1.93 -3.59
C ALA A 109 0.01 3.40 -3.69
N HIS A 110 0.04 4.10 -2.54
CA HIS A 110 0.56 5.46 -2.44
C HIS A 110 1.96 5.41 -1.84
N VAL A 111 2.92 6.07 -2.50
CA VAL A 111 4.33 6.05 -2.09
C VAL A 111 4.81 7.48 -1.97
N ALA A 112 5.31 7.85 -0.78
CA ALA A 112 5.98 9.12 -0.55
C ALA A 112 7.50 8.90 -0.61
N CYS A 113 8.17 9.64 -1.49
CA CYS A 113 9.62 9.61 -1.63
C CYS A 113 10.20 10.94 -1.13
N GLU A 114 10.62 10.98 0.12
CA GLU A 114 11.25 12.16 0.71
C GLU A 114 12.75 12.17 0.48
N GLN A 115 13.34 13.37 0.43
CA GLN A 115 14.78 13.57 0.19
C GLN A 115 15.29 12.91 -1.10
N ALA A 116 14.40 12.69 -2.07
CA ALA A 116 14.77 12.25 -3.40
C ALA A 116 15.53 13.36 -4.12
N SER A 117 16.64 13.01 -4.80
CA SER A 117 17.36 13.95 -5.63
C SER A 117 16.55 14.32 -6.88
N ASN A 118 16.80 15.48 -7.46
CA ASN A 118 16.17 15.89 -8.73
C ASN A 118 16.40 14.86 -9.84
N LEU A 119 17.53 14.14 -9.83
CA LEU A 119 17.76 13.05 -10.77
C LEU A 119 16.85 11.85 -10.47
N LEU A 120 16.69 11.48 -9.20
CA LEU A 120 15.82 10.38 -8.78
C LEU A 120 14.34 10.67 -9.08
N THR A 121 13.86 11.90 -8.92
CA THR A 121 12.47 12.23 -9.27
C THR A 121 12.20 12.00 -10.75
N LYS A 122 13.11 12.38 -11.66
CA LYS A 122 12.94 12.10 -13.10
C LYS A 122 12.94 10.61 -13.41
N VAL A 123 13.63 9.79 -12.62
CA VAL A 123 13.55 8.34 -12.74
C VAL A 123 12.18 7.83 -12.26
N LEU A 124 11.69 8.28 -11.09
CA LEU A 124 10.39 7.87 -10.53
C LEU A 124 9.21 8.26 -11.43
N GLU A 125 9.23 9.49 -11.96
CA GLU A 125 8.13 10.09 -12.72
C GLU A 125 8.08 9.71 -14.20
N ARG A 126 9.05 8.92 -14.68
CA ARG A 126 9.11 8.53 -16.09
C ARG A 126 7.98 7.57 -16.49
N GLY A 127 7.36 6.87 -15.54
CA GLY A 127 6.32 5.89 -15.80
C GLY A 127 4.97 6.50 -16.18
N ARG A 128 3.97 5.64 -16.45
CA ARG A 128 2.58 6.06 -16.75
C ARG A 128 1.52 5.29 -15.95
N LEU A 129 1.98 4.48 -14.99
CA LEU A 129 1.15 3.55 -14.21
C LEU A 129 0.79 4.10 -12.82
N ALA A 130 1.27 5.31 -12.51
CA ALA A 130 0.97 6.04 -11.30
C ALA A 130 0.66 7.49 -11.67
N ALA A 131 0.02 8.19 -10.76
CA ALA A 131 -0.02 9.64 -10.79
C ALA A 131 1.17 10.18 -10.00
N TYR A 132 1.86 11.16 -10.55
CA TYR A 132 3.04 11.78 -9.94
C TYR A 132 2.74 13.18 -9.43
N LEU A 133 3.41 13.56 -8.33
CA LEU A 133 3.37 14.90 -7.78
C LEU A 133 4.71 15.23 -7.12
N GLU A 134 5.52 16.04 -7.80
CA GLU A 134 6.80 16.55 -7.30
C GLU A 134 6.66 17.96 -6.69
N GLN A 135 7.49 18.26 -5.69
CA GLN A 135 7.64 19.62 -5.16
C GLN A 135 8.13 20.58 -6.26
N SER A 136 7.33 21.60 -6.57
CA SER A 136 7.66 22.54 -7.64
C SER A 136 8.72 23.56 -7.20
N THR A 137 9.84 23.59 -7.91
CA THR A 137 10.91 24.60 -7.76
C THR A 137 10.47 26.03 -8.08
N ARG A 138 9.28 26.21 -8.68
CA ARG A 138 8.68 27.55 -8.91
C ARG A 138 8.14 28.20 -7.64
N TYR A 139 7.85 27.40 -6.61
CA TYR A 139 7.23 27.86 -5.37
C TYR A 139 8.02 27.45 -4.13
N VAL A 140 8.83 26.39 -4.22
CA VAL A 140 9.67 25.89 -3.14
C VAL A 140 11.13 26.04 -3.55
N PHE A 141 11.82 26.96 -2.88
CA PHE A 141 13.26 27.10 -3.02
C PHE A 141 13.99 26.06 -2.15
N TYR A 142 15.08 25.51 -2.68
CA TYR A 142 15.90 24.48 -2.03
C TYR A 142 17.12 25.07 -1.31
N ASP A 143 17.11 26.37 -1.09
CA ASP A 143 18.12 27.22 -0.43
C ASP A 143 18.00 27.23 1.10
N GLN A 144 17.13 26.39 1.67
CA GLN A 144 16.98 26.24 3.11
C GLN A 144 17.67 24.97 3.60
N LYS A 145 18.39 25.09 4.73
CA LYS A 145 19.04 23.96 5.41
C LYS A 145 17.97 23.05 6.03
N LEU A 146 18.15 21.74 5.87
CA LEU A 146 17.34 20.71 6.53
C LEU A 146 18.27 19.85 7.39
N GLY A 147 18.02 19.79 8.70
CA GLY A 147 18.92 19.10 9.63
C GLY A 147 20.32 19.74 9.69
N GLY A 148 20.41 21.06 9.54
CA GLY A 148 21.65 21.83 9.65
C GLY A 148 22.53 21.87 8.39
N ARG A 149 22.11 21.25 7.27
CA ARG A 149 22.88 21.22 6.01
C ARG A 149 22.02 21.56 4.79
N TYR A 150 22.64 22.06 3.74
CA TYR A 150 21.99 22.17 2.43
C TYR A 150 21.80 20.79 1.80
N ARG A 151 20.83 20.70 0.89
CA ARG A 151 20.39 19.44 0.27
C ARG A 151 21.09 19.23 -1.07
N TYR A 152 22.40 18.98 -1.03
CA TYR A 152 23.17 18.50 -2.18
C TYR A 152 23.75 17.11 -1.91
N PHE A 153 24.14 16.43 -3.00
CA PHE A 153 24.75 15.11 -2.95
C PHE A 153 26.27 15.24 -2.97
N VAL A 154 26.97 14.51 -2.10
CA VAL A 154 28.44 14.38 -2.13
C VAL A 154 28.76 13.01 -2.72
N PRO A 155 29.37 12.92 -3.92
CA PRO A 155 29.79 11.63 -4.48
C PRO A 155 30.79 10.93 -3.54
N PRO A 156 30.69 9.61 -3.33
CA PRO A 156 31.61 8.87 -2.45
C PRO A 156 33.08 9.06 -2.83
N GLU A 157 33.39 9.08 -4.13
CA GLU A 157 34.75 9.27 -4.66
C GLU A 157 35.35 10.61 -4.26
N ILE A 158 34.49 11.63 -4.05
CA ILE A 158 34.90 12.94 -3.53
C ILE A 158 34.91 12.92 -2.01
N GLY A 159 33.88 12.35 -1.38
CA GLY A 159 33.71 12.31 0.07
C GLY A 159 34.81 11.55 0.82
N GLU A 160 35.42 10.56 0.18
CA GLU A 160 36.54 9.76 0.71
C GLU A 160 37.92 10.30 0.29
N SER A 161 37.96 11.31 -0.59
CA SER A 161 39.19 11.94 -1.04
C SER A 161 39.61 13.10 -0.13
N SER A 162 40.83 13.60 -0.35
CA SER A 162 41.30 14.84 0.27
C SER A 162 40.50 16.09 -0.15
N LEU A 163 39.69 16.02 -1.21
CA LEU A 163 38.87 17.13 -1.72
C LEU A 163 37.51 17.26 -1.02
N ALA A 164 37.17 16.35 -0.10
CA ALA A 164 35.85 16.31 0.53
C ALA A 164 35.51 17.61 1.30
N GLY A 165 36.50 18.27 1.91
CA GLY A 165 36.32 19.53 2.63
C GLY A 165 36.03 20.68 1.66
N GLU A 166 36.92 20.87 0.69
CA GLU A 166 36.80 21.91 -0.35
C GLU A 166 35.47 21.78 -1.13
N TYR A 167 35.08 20.56 -1.50
CA TYR A 167 33.81 20.32 -2.18
C TYR A 167 32.61 20.83 -1.37
N ARG A 168 32.56 20.54 -0.07
CA ARG A 168 31.44 20.97 0.78
C ARG A 168 31.43 22.49 0.97
N GLU A 169 32.59 23.11 1.16
CA GLU A 169 32.70 24.57 1.29
C GLU A 169 32.20 25.28 0.03
N VAL A 170 32.64 24.83 -1.15
CA VAL A 170 32.18 25.38 -2.43
C VAL A 170 30.68 25.18 -2.60
N MET A 171 30.17 23.98 -2.33
CA MET A 171 28.74 23.67 -2.48
C MET A 171 27.87 24.46 -1.50
N ASP A 172 28.28 24.60 -0.23
CA ASP A 172 27.56 25.40 0.76
C ASP A 172 27.50 26.88 0.31
N GLY A 173 28.61 27.41 -0.21
CA GLY A 173 28.68 28.78 -0.72
C GLY A 173 27.72 29.07 -1.89
N LEU A 174 27.33 28.07 -2.69
CA LEU A 174 26.35 28.24 -3.77
C LEU A 174 24.93 28.55 -3.26
N PHE A 175 24.62 28.20 -2.01
CA PHE A 175 23.29 28.38 -1.41
C PHE A 175 23.22 29.57 -0.43
N GLU A 176 24.35 30.23 -0.15
CA GLU A 176 24.44 31.37 0.78
C GLU A 176 24.33 32.74 0.07
N VAL A 177 24.04 32.74 -1.22
CA VAL A 177 23.92 33.94 -2.08
C VAL A 177 22.56 34.63 -1.95
#